data_AF-A0A1Q5KSG3-F1
#
_entry.id   AF-A0A1Q5KSG3-F1
#
_cell.length_a   1.000
_cell.length_b   1.000
_cell.length_c   1.000
_cell.angle_alpha   90.00
_cell.angle_beta   90.00
_cell.angle_gamma   90.00
#
_symmetry.space_group_name_H-M   'P 1'
#
loop_
_entity.id
_entity.type
_entity.pdbx_description
1 polymer ?
#
loop_
_entity_poly.entity_id
_entity_poly.type
_entity_poly.pdbx_seq_one_letter_code
_entity_poly.pdbx_strand_id
1 'polypeptide(L)'
;MTAEDGGDRAGPALVREIEGHLLLAAARQEGRTAGARLASRLGWLTETQREDLQAQFEAEYLTLTRASWHRTAERAEELRRDYEARYRTLRTRLLACLLLGCAVLAEGLLLWLLD
;
A
#
# COMPACT_ATOMS: atom_id res chain seq x y z
N MET A 1 14.44 -24.04 -15.50
CA MET A 1 13.75 -22.91 -16.16
C MET A 1 12.31 -23.35 -16.39
N THR A 2 11.50 -23.26 -15.34
CA THR A 2 10.20 -23.92 -15.21
C THR A 2 9.08 -22.91 -15.40
N ALA A 3 8.15 -23.24 -16.30
CA ALA A 3 7.01 -22.42 -16.71
C ALA A 3 5.85 -22.37 -15.68
N GLU A 4 6.08 -22.70 -14.41
CA GLU A 4 5.03 -22.78 -13.39
C GLU A 4 4.85 -21.49 -12.56
N ASP A 5 5.78 -20.54 -12.64
CA ASP A 5 5.73 -19.27 -11.89
C ASP A 5 4.83 -18.20 -12.55
N GLY A 6 4.22 -18.50 -13.70
CA GLY A 6 3.42 -17.55 -14.48
C GLY A 6 2.00 -17.34 -13.94
N GLY A 7 1.37 -18.38 -13.40
CA GLY A 7 -0.03 -18.34 -12.93
C GLY A 7 -0.19 -17.65 -11.58
N ASP A 8 0.72 -17.91 -10.63
CA ASP A 8 0.65 -17.37 -9.27
C ASP A 8 1.00 -15.87 -9.20
N ARG A 9 1.79 -15.35 -10.14
CA ARG A 9 2.07 -13.91 -10.26
C ARG A 9 1.03 -13.14 -11.08
N ALA A 10 0.27 -13.82 -11.94
CA ALA A 10 -0.82 -13.22 -12.71
C ALA A 10 -2.00 -12.82 -11.81
N GLY A 11 -2.34 -13.63 -10.80
CA GLY A 11 -3.42 -13.34 -9.86
C GLY A 11 -3.22 -12.02 -9.09
N PRO A 12 -2.10 -11.82 -8.38
CA PRO A 12 -1.78 -10.58 -7.69
C PRO A 12 -1.68 -9.36 -8.61
N ALA A 13 -1.22 -9.54 -9.85
CA ALA A 13 -1.17 -8.45 -10.83
C ALA A 13 -2.57 -8.00 -11.24
N LEU A 14 -3.44 -8.94 -11.56
CA LEU A 14 -4.84 -8.68 -11.91
C LEU A 14 -5.60 -8.02 -10.75
N VAL A 15 -5.40 -8.49 -9.51
CA VAL A 15 -6.04 -7.88 -8.33
C VAL A 15 -5.64 -6.42 -8.18
N ARG A 16 -4.34 -6.08 -8.33
CA ARG A 16 -3.86 -4.70 -8.26
C ARG A 16 -4.44 -3.81 -9.37
N GLU A 17 -4.59 -4.35 -10.58
CA GLU A 17 -5.20 -3.64 -11.69
C GLU A 17 -6.68 -3.34 -11.43
N ILE A 18 -7.43 -4.36 -10.99
CA ILE A 18 -8.84 -4.21 -10.62
C ILE A 18 -8.99 -3.20 -9.48
N GLU A 19 -8.16 -3.30 -8.42
CA GLU A 19 -8.17 -2.36 -7.30
C GLU A 19 -7.91 -0.92 -7.78
N GLY A 20 -6.93 -0.72 -8.66
CA GLY A 20 -6.65 0.58 -9.27
C GLY A 20 -7.84 1.14 -10.05
N HIS A 21 -8.51 0.30 -10.84
CA HIS A 21 -9.73 0.68 -11.56
C HIS A 21 -10.88 1.04 -10.61
N LEU A 22 -11.08 0.26 -9.55
CA LEU A 22 -12.12 0.50 -8.56
C LEU A 22 -11.89 1.80 -7.79
N LEU A 23 -10.64 2.07 -7.39
CA LEU A 23 -10.27 3.32 -6.73
C LEU A 23 -10.54 4.52 -7.63
N LEU A 24 -10.14 4.45 -8.90
CA LEU A 24 -10.39 5.53 -9.86
C LEU A 24 -11.88 5.75 -10.11
N ALA A 25 -12.65 4.66 -10.25
CA ALA A 25 -14.10 4.74 -10.42
C ALA A 25 -14.80 5.36 -9.18
N ALA A 26 -14.37 4.97 -7.98
CA ALA A 26 -14.87 5.53 -6.73
C ALA A 26 -14.56 7.03 -6.62
N ALA A 27 -13.31 7.45 -6.85
CA ALA A 27 -12.93 8.86 -6.81
C ALA A 27 -13.69 9.71 -7.85
N ARG A 28 -13.98 9.15 -9.02
CA ARG A 28 -14.79 9.83 -10.04
C ARG A 28 -16.24 10.01 -9.59
N GLN A 29 -16.83 9.01 -8.93
CA GLN A 29 -18.18 9.10 -8.38
C GLN A 29 -18.26 10.09 -7.21
N GLU A 30 -17.26 10.10 -6.33
CA GLU A 30 -17.15 11.06 -5.23
C GLU A 30 -17.01 12.49 -5.75
N GLY A 31 -16.11 12.71 -6.72
CA GLY A 31 -15.91 14.01 -7.36
C GLY A 31 -17.20 14.57 -7.98
N ARG A 32 -17.93 13.75 -8.74
CA ARG A 32 -19.25 14.12 -9.29
C ARG A 32 -20.26 14.47 -8.20
N THR A 33 -20.35 13.65 -7.15
CA THR A 33 -21.29 13.86 -6.03
C THR A 33 -20.96 15.14 -5.27
N ALA A 34 -19.68 15.40 -5.01
CA ALA A 34 -19.21 16.60 -4.35
C ALA A 34 -19.39 17.86 -5.23
N GLY A 35 -19.12 17.77 -6.53
CA GLY A 35 -19.37 18.85 -7.48
C GLY A 35 -20.85 19.20 -7.59
N ALA A 36 -21.74 18.21 -7.69
CA ALA A 36 -23.19 18.43 -7.70
C ALA A 36 -23.67 19.09 -6.40
N ARG A 37 -23.15 18.64 -5.25
CA ARG A 37 -23.43 19.24 -3.95
C ARG A 37 -22.95 20.70 -3.90
N LEU A 38 -21.77 21.00 -4.40
CA LEU A 38 -21.25 22.37 -4.47
C LEU A 38 -22.13 23.26 -5.36
N ALA A 39 -22.48 22.80 -6.56
CA ALA A 39 -23.32 23.55 -7.46
C ALA A 39 -24.72 23.81 -6.88
N SER A 40 -25.29 22.84 -6.16
CA SER A 40 -26.59 22.99 -5.48
C SER A 40 -26.58 24.07 -4.39
N ARG A 41 -25.42 24.32 -3.76
CA ARG A 41 -25.25 25.42 -2.78
C ARG A 41 -25.18 26.79 -3.46
N LEU A 42 -24.84 26.83 -4.74
CA LEU A 42 -24.77 28.03 -5.56
C LEU A 42 -26.04 28.16 -6.40
N GLY A 43 -27.17 28.40 -5.72
CA GLY A 43 -28.52 28.43 -6.34
C GLY A 43 -28.77 29.53 -7.38
N TRP A 44 -27.77 30.38 -7.66
CA TRP A 44 -27.83 31.42 -8.68
C TRP A 44 -27.21 31.00 -10.01
N LEU A 45 -26.61 29.80 -10.11
CA LEU A 45 -26.00 29.29 -11.34
C LEU A 45 -27.04 28.83 -12.35
N THR A 46 -26.83 29.20 -13.61
CA THR A 46 -27.55 28.61 -14.75
C THR A 46 -27.17 27.12 -14.91
N GLU A 47 -27.93 26.39 -15.73
CA GLU A 47 -27.64 24.97 -16.01
C GLU A 47 -26.22 24.79 -16.58
N THR A 48 -25.87 25.57 -17.61
CA THR A 48 -24.54 25.51 -18.25
C THR A 48 -23.42 25.82 -17.27
N GLN A 49 -23.58 26.86 -16.43
CA GLN A 49 -22.58 27.19 -15.42
C GLN A 49 -22.42 26.09 -14.36
N ARG A 50 -23.52 25.38 -14.05
CA ARG A 50 -23.51 24.25 -13.12
C ARG A 50 -22.81 23.04 -13.72
N GLU A 51 -23.08 22.70 -14.98
CA GLU A 51 -22.39 21.62 -15.68
C GLU A 51 -20.89 21.90 -15.80
N ASP A 52 -20.51 23.12 -16.18
CA ASP A 52 -19.10 23.54 -16.29
C ASP A 52 -18.38 23.46 -14.93
N LEU A 53 -19.02 23.94 -13.86
CA LEU A 53 -18.46 23.88 -12.51
C LEU A 53 -18.30 22.42 -12.03
N GLN A 54 -19.28 21.56 -12.30
CA GLN A 54 -19.21 20.16 -11.92
C GLN A 54 -18.07 19.43 -12.64
N ALA A 55 -17.91 19.67 -13.95
CA ALA A 55 -16.84 19.06 -14.74
C ALA A 55 -15.45 19.52 -14.29
N GLN A 56 -15.27 20.82 -14.05
CA GLN A 56 -14.00 21.37 -13.53
C GLN A 56 -13.70 20.85 -12.11
N PHE A 57 -14.72 20.80 -11.25
CA PHE A 57 -14.56 20.28 -9.90
C PHE A 57 -14.18 18.79 -9.91
N GLU A 58 -14.83 17.97 -10.74
CA GLU A 58 -14.50 16.55 -10.88
C GLU A 58 -13.05 16.36 -11.33
N ALA A 59 -12.60 17.13 -12.32
CA ALA A 59 -11.22 17.08 -12.81
C ALA A 59 -10.21 17.41 -11.69
N GLU A 60 -10.45 18.49 -10.95
CA GLU A 60 -9.54 18.88 -9.85
C GLU A 60 -9.59 17.93 -8.67
N TYR A 61 -10.77 17.40 -8.33
CA TYR A 61 -10.92 16.38 -7.31
C TYR A 61 -10.08 15.14 -7.64
N LEU A 62 -10.10 14.69 -8.89
CA LEU A 62 -9.30 13.55 -9.35
C LEU A 62 -7.79 13.83 -9.26
N THR A 63 -7.35 15.03 -9.64
CA THR A 63 -5.95 15.45 -9.54
C THR A 63 -5.47 15.44 -8.09
N LEU A 64 -6.22 16.06 -7.18
CA LEU A 64 -5.89 16.12 -5.75
C LEU A 64 -5.90 14.74 -5.11
N THR A 65 -6.90 13.93 -5.41
CA THR A 65 -7.04 12.57 -4.88
C THR A 65 -5.85 11.71 -5.32
N ARG A 66 -5.49 11.74 -6.61
CA ARG A 66 -4.32 11.02 -7.13
C ARG A 66 -3.02 11.46 -6.43
N ALA A 67 -2.82 12.76 -6.25
CA ALA A 67 -1.64 13.27 -5.55
C ALA A 67 -1.61 12.85 -4.06
N SER A 68 -2.78 12.73 -3.42
CA SER A 68 -2.89 12.25 -2.04
C SER A 68 -2.53 10.76 -1.91
N TRP A 69 -3.00 9.93 -2.84
CA TRP A 69 -2.66 8.50 -2.88
C TRP A 69 -1.19 8.27 -3.16
N HIS A 70 -0.60 9.03 -4.09
CA HIS A 70 0.82 8.91 -4.40
C HIS A 70 1.68 9.19 -3.16
N ARG A 71 1.42 10.31 -2.46
CA ARG A 71 2.12 10.63 -1.20
C ARG A 71 1.93 9.57 -0.13
N THR A 72 0.72 9.01 -0.02
CA THR A 72 0.43 7.96 0.96
C THR A 72 1.19 6.68 0.63
N ALA A 73 1.25 6.30 -0.65
CA ALA A 73 1.99 5.13 -1.11
C ALA A 73 3.49 5.30 -0.89
N GLU A 74 4.06 6.45 -1.23
CA GLU A 74 5.47 6.77 -0.97
C GLU A 74 5.79 6.68 0.52
N ARG A 75 4.93 7.25 1.38
CA ARG A 75 5.13 7.21 2.82
C ARG A 75 5.01 5.80 3.38
N ALA A 76 4.04 5.01 2.92
CA ALA A 76 3.89 3.62 3.32
C ALA A 76 5.12 2.79 2.94
N GLU A 77 5.69 3.04 1.76
CA GLU A 77 6.90 2.38 1.30
C GLU A 77 8.13 2.76 2.14
N GLU A 78 8.26 4.03 2.49
CA GLU A 78 9.31 4.51 3.39
C GLU A 78 9.21 3.85 4.77
N LEU A 79 8.00 3.82 5.37
CA LEU A 79 7.77 3.12 6.64
C LEU A 79 8.11 1.63 6.52
N ARG A 80 7.67 0.97 5.45
CA ARG A 80 7.94 -0.46 5.24
C ARG A 80 9.44 -0.73 5.23
N ARG A 81 10.21 0.08 4.49
CA ARG A 81 11.68 -0.03 4.44
C ARG A 81 12.32 0.14 5.82
N ASP A 82 11.91 1.15 6.58
CA ASP A 82 12.42 1.39 7.93
C ASP A 82 12.11 0.24 8.90
N TYR A 83 10.87 -0.27 8.86
CA TYR A 83 10.44 -1.41 9.68
C TYR A 83 11.16 -2.69 9.30
N GLU A 84 11.30 -2.99 8.00
CA GLU A 84 12.02 -4.16 7.52
C GLU A 84 13.50 -4.12 7.91
N ALA A 85 14.14 -2.95 7.83
CA ALA A 85 15.53 -2.80 8.25
C ALA A 85 15.69 -3.14 9.74
N ARG A 86 14.83 -2.57 10.60
CA ARG A 86 14.82 -2.86 12.05
C ARG A 86 14.52 -4.33 12.34
N TYR A 87 13.53 -4.91 11.65
CA TYR A 87 13.16 -6.30 11.81
C TYR A 87 14.31 -7.24 11.42
N ARG A 88 14.98 -6.97 10.29
CA ARG A 88 16.15 -7.75 9.85
C ARG A 88 17.26 -7.72 10.91
N THR A 89 17.57 -6.56 11.47
CA THR A 89 18.56 -6.45 12.56
C THR A 89 18.16 -7.27 13.78
N LEU A 90 16.91 -7.18 14.23
CA LEU A 90 16.44 -7.94 15.39
C LEU A 90 16.45 -9.44 15.12
N ARG A 91 15.97 -9.86 13.96
CA ARG A 91 15.97 -11.26 13.52
C ARG A 91 17.39 -11.82 13.50
N THR A 92 18.35 -11.10 12.92
CA THR A 92 19.75 -11.53 12.91
C THR A 92 20.31 -11.69 14.32
N ARG A 93 20.03 -10.75 15.24
CA ARG A 93 20.47 -10.85 16.64
C ARG A 93 19.86 -12.06 17.35
N LEU A 94 18.56 -12.30 17.18
CA LEU A 94 17.88 -13.46 17.77
C LEU A 94 18.45 -14.77 17.23
N LEU A 95 18.67 -14.87 15.92
CA LEU A 95 19.28 -16.04 15.32
C LEU A 95 20.72 -16.25 15.81
N ALA A 96 21.51 -15.18 15.94
CA ALA A 96 22.86 -15.28 16.50
C ALA A 96 22.85 -15.78 17.96
N CYS A 97 21.98 -15.23 18.80
CA CYS A 97 21.82 -15.69 20.19
C CYS A 97 21.36 -17.15 20.27
N LEU A 98 20.42 -17.56 19.41
CA LEU A 98 19.96 -18.95 19.35
C LEU A 98 21.09 -19.90 18.95
N LEU A 99 21.85 -19.56 17.90
CA LEU A 99 22.97 -20.38 17.44
C LEU A 99 24.07 -20.49 18.49
N LEU A 100 24.43 -19.38 19.15
CA LEU A 100 25.39 -19.38 20.25
C LEU A 100 24.90 -20.23 21.43
N GLY A 101 23.62 -20.11 21.81
CA GLY A 101 23.03 -20.94 22.86
C GLY A 101 23.08 -22.43 22.53
N CYS A 102 22.75 -22.82 21.29
CA CYS A 102 22.85 -24.20 20.84
C CYS A 102 24.29 -24.73 20.86
N ALA A 103 25.28 -23.91 20.48
CA ALA A 103 26.69 -24.29 20.52
C ALA A 103 27.16 -24.57 21.95
N VAL A 104 26.84 -23.67 22.90
CA VAL A 104 27.17 -23.85 24.32
C VAL A 104 26.50 -25.09 24.91
N LEU A 105 25.23 -25.35 24.58
CA LEU A 105 24.53 -26.56 25.03
C LEU A 105 25.14 -27.84 24.44
N ALA A 106 25.55 -27.81 23.17
CA ALA A 106 26.20 -28.95 22.52
C ALA A 106 27.57 -29.25 23.14
N GLU A 107 28.37 -28.22 23.41
CA GLU A 107 29.65 -28.35 24.13
C GLU A 107 29.45 -28.92 25.53
N GLY A 108 28.49 -28.38 26.30
CA GLY A 108 28.17 -28.89 27.63
C GLY A 108 27.70 -30.34 27.64
N LEU A 109 26.87 -30.73 26.66
CA LEU A 109 26.42 -32.12 26.49
C LEU A 109 27.58 -33.05 26.13
N LEU A 110 28.50 -32.61 25.27
CA LEU A 110 29.71 -33.37 24.92
C LEU A 110 30.61 -33.60 26.13
N LEU A 111 30.84 -32.56 26.94
CA LEU A 111 31.62 -32.67 28.17
C LEU A 111 30.95 -33.63 29.17
N TRP A 112 29.63 -33.55 29.31
CA TRP A 112 28.87 -34.43 30.20
C TRP A 112 28.88 -35.89 29.76
N LEU A 113 28.93 -36.16 28.44
CA LEU A 113 29.01 -37.53 27.92
C LEU A 113 30.41 -38.15 28.08
N LEU A 114 31.44 -37.31 28.23
CA LEU A 114 32.84 -37.74 28.31
C LEU A 114 33.31 -37.98 29.77
N ASP A 115 32.58 -37.46 30.76
CA ASP A 115 32.79 -37.64 32.21
C ASP A 115 31.95 -38.81 32.75
#